data_AF-A0A7J8HFH3-F1
#
_entry.id   AF-A0A7J8HFH3-F1
#
_cell.length_a   1.000
_cell.length_b   1.000
_cell.length_c   1.000
_cell.angle_alpha   90.00
_cell.angle_beta   90.00
_cell.angle_gamma   90.00
#
_symmetry.space_group_name_H-M   'P 1'
#
loop_
_entity.id
_entity.type
_entity.pdbx_description
1 polymer ?
#
loop_
_entity_poly.entity_id
_entity_poly.type
_entity_poly.pdbx_seq_one_letter_code
_entity_poly.pdbx_strand_id
1 'polypeptide(L)'
;MNVRQQQSLFFLTLPDLQKLCAVRVTLCDGVADAETRSTQMKMCRQLLFLHQDVLASPVPGIFSQIWVVMAIPFYKAGKLNAYIEKYGAKVEAPQRVIPVILQNCLSYSLVARLAPAWNKTGHLLVQGREFLSQMGKQNAVVFDINVTETQVCLSIEAYTIRLPPPELEEFDISQSVIKDFDTHKNAVIEGHSILSNWCYVLPSMKMGQILSILHTTPPDCPFHSYRDFQKHWDDLYGYKLPEDCGNIQIYCSIYFRMIGGRVFTYPLHTSLHRCSAHV
;
A
#
# COMPACT_ATOMS: atom_id res chain seq x y z
N MET A 1 0.69 -4.33 -33.30
CA MET A 1 -0.32 -5.39 -33.16
C MET A 1 -1.03 -5.17 -31.84
N ASN A 2 -2.33 -4.86 -31.85
CA ASN A 2 -3.13 -4.78 -30.63
C ASN A 2 -3.30 -6.20 -30.07
N VAL A 3 -2.55 -6.52 -29.02
CA VAL A 3 -2.85 -7.71 -28.21
C VAL A 3 -4.23 -7.48 -27.62
N ARG A 4 -5.23 -8.26 -28.05
CA ARG A 4 -6.54 -8.27 -27.39
C ARG A 4 -6.30 -8.68 -25.94
N GLN A 5 -6.40 -7.72 -25.02
CA GLN A 5 -6.38 -8.01 -23.59
C GLN A 5 -7.59 -8.88 -23.29
N GLN A 6 -7.33 -10.10 -22.85
CA GLN A 6 -8.36 -11.08 -22.55
C GLN A 6 -8.88 -10.81 -21.14
N GLN A 7 -9.99 -10.07 -21.05
CA GLN A 7 -10.71 -9.89 -19.81
C GLN A 7 -11.52 -11.16 -19.49
N SER A 8 -11.32 -11.71 -18.30
CA SER A 8 -12.07 -12.86 -17.79
C SER A 8 -13.03 -12.42 -16.70
N LEU A 9 -14.31 -12.79 -16.84
CA LEU A 9 -15.36 -12.46 -15.88
C LEU A 9 -15.74 -13.71 -15.07
N PHE A 10 -15.79 -13.55 -13.76
CA PHE A 10 -16.20 -14.59 -12.81
C PHE A 10 -17.40 -14.11 -12.01
N PHE A 11 -18.44 -14.93 -11.93
CA PHE A 11 -19.64 -14.64 -11.17
C PHE A 11 -19.73 -15.57 -9.96
N LEU A 12 -19.84 -14.98 -8.77
CA LEU A 12 -19.92 -15.69 -7.51
C LEU A 12 -21.27 -15.39 -6.85
N THR A 13 -21.88 -16.40 -6.25
CA THR A 13 -23.09 -16.22 -5.44
C THR A 13 -22.74 -15.59 -4.10
N LEU A 14 -23.55 -14.64 -3.64
CA LEU A 14 -23.37 -14.02 -2.34
C LEU A 14 -23.88 -14.93 -1.20
N PRO A 15 -23.25 -14.88 -0.02
CA PRO A 15 -23.89 -15.37 1.19
C PRO A 15 -25.14 -14.53 1.50
N ASP A 16 -26.06 -15.11 2.26
CA ASP A 16 -27.24 -14.39 2.75
C ASP A 16 -26.81 -13.17 3.59
N LEU A 17 -26.99 -11.97 3.02
CA LEU A 17 -26.60 -10.72 3.65
C LEU A 17 -27.36 -10.45 4.95
N GLN A 18 -28.52 -11.08 5.16
CA GLN A 18 -29.28 -10.96 6.41
C GLN A 18 -28.60 -11.70 7.58
N LYS A 19 -27.68 -12.63 7.29
CA LYS A 19 -26.88 -13.34 8.30
C LYS A 19 -25.57 -12.61 8.63
N LEU A 20 -25.30 -11.51 7.94
CA LEU A 20 -24.12 -10.67 8.14
C LEU A 20 -24.51 -9.34 8.80
N CYS A 21 -23.54 -8.73 9.47
CA CYS A 21 -23.65 -7.35 9.92
C CYS A 21 -22.40 -6.58 9.54
N ALA A 22 -22.57 -5.28 9.28
CA ALA A 22 -21.49 -4.33 9.15
C ALA A 22 -21.43 -3.46 10.41
N VAL A 23 -20.23 -3.20 10.91
CA VAL A 23 -20.00 -2.22 11.98
C VAL A 23 -18.97 -1.21 11.49
N ARG A 24 -19.17 0.04 11.91
CA ARG A 24 -18.17 1.08 11.74
C ARG A 24 -17.34 1.16 13.00
N VAL A 25 -16.02 1.18 12.85
CA VAL A 25 -15.11 1.41 13.95
C VAL A 25 -14.44 2.76 13.74
N THR A 26 -14.50 3.61 14.76
CA THR A 26 -13.89 4.93 14.78
C THR A 26 -12.64 4.89 15.66
N LEU A 27 -11.51 5.22 15.07
CA LEU A 27 -10.21 5.38 15.72
C LEU A 27 -10.21 6.69 16.52
N CYS A 28 -9.53 6.72 17.66
CA CYS A 28 -9.43 7.96 18.43
C CYS A 28 -8.60 9.01 17.67
N ASP A 29 -9.20 10.18 17.46
CA ASP A 29 -8.57 11.37 16.87
C ASP A 29 -7.75 12.12 17.95
N GLY A 30 -6.45 11.88 17.98
CA GLY A 30 -5.51 12.65 18.79
C GLY A 30 -4.19 12.98 18.08
N VAL A 31 -4.04 12.57 16.82
CA VAL A 31 -2.75 12.59 16.11
C VAL A 31 -2.93 13.07 14.67
N ALA A 32 -1.84 13.52 14.04
CA ALA A 32 -1.86 14.06 12.69
C ALA A 32 -2.41 13.05 11.65
N ASP A 33 -3.16 13.54 10.65
CA ASP A 33 -3.88 12.72 9.64
C ASP A 33 -3.07 11.57 9.01
N ALA A 34 -1.77 11.76 8.76
CA ALA A 34 -0.91 10.74 8.16
C ALA A 34 -0.69 9.54 9.10
N GLU A 35 -0.59 9.80 10.40
CA GLU A 35 -0.46 8.77 11.42
C GLU A 35 -1.80 8.07 11.63
N THR A 36 -2.90 8.81 11.65
CA THR A 36 -4.27 8.26 11.72
C THR A 36 -4.53 7.31 10.55
N ARG A 37 -4.16 7.70 9.31
CA ARG A 37 -4.27 6.83 8.13
C ARG A 37 -3.39 5.58 8.22
N SER A 38 -2.17 5.71 8.73
CA SER A 38 -1.27 4.56 8.91
C SER A 38 -1.85 3.56 9.91
N THR A 39 -2.36 4.07 11.03
CA THR A 39 -3.04 3.26 12.07
C THR A 39 -4.29 2.57 11.52
N GLN A 40 -5.09 3.29 10.75
CA GLN A 40 -6.27 2.75 10.06
C GLN A 40 -5.93 1.55 9.17
N MET A 41 -4.93 1.71 8.29
CA MET A 41 -4.48 0.65 7.39
C MET A 41 -3.94 -0.55 8.15
N LYS A 42 -3.11 -0.33 9.18
CA LYS A 42 -2.56 -1.39 10.04
C LYS A 42 -3.68 -2.16 10.74
N MET A 43 -4.65 -1.48 11.32
CA MET A 43 -5.76 -2.12 12.03
C MET A 43 -6.62 -2.98 11.09
N CYS A 44 -6.97 -2.45 9.91
CA CYS A 44 -7.68 -3.23 8.89
C CYS A 44 -6.92 -4.51 8.54
N ARG A 45 -5.63 -4.40 8.24
CA ARG A 45 -4.81 -5.57 7.87
C ARG A 45 -4.72 -6.57 9.04
N GLN A 46 -4.45 -6.12 10.26
CA GLN A 46 -4.35 -6.99 11.44
C GLN A 46 -5.65 -7.74 11.71
N LEU A 47 -6.81 -7.08 11.62
CA LEU A 47 -8.12 -7.74 11.79
C LEU A 47 -8.32 -8.90 10.81
N LEU A 48 -7.92 -8.72 9.55
CA LEU A 48 -8.07 -9.74 8.51
C LEU A 48 -7.23 -10.98 8.74
N PHE A 49 -6.02 -10.81 9.28
CA PHE A 49 -5.12 -11.93 9.58
C PHE A 49 -5.40 -12.57 10.94
N LEU A 50 -5.99 -11.82 11.88
CA LEU A 50 -6.44 -12.36 13.16
C LEU A 50 -7.73 -13.19 13.01
N HIS A 51 -8.62 -12.78 12.09
CA HIS A 51 -9.94 -13.40 11.92
C HIS A 51 -10.25 -13.66 10.44
N GLN A 52 -10.16 -14.92 10.02
CA GLN A 52 -10.41 -15.32 8.63
C GLN A 52 -11.86 -15.07 8.17
N ASP A 53 -12.82 -15.08 9.10
CA ASP A 53 -14.25 -14.89 8.83
C ASP A 53 -14.68 -13.41 8.79
N VAL A 54 -13.72 -12.49 8.87
CA VAL A 54 -13.95 -11.04 8.86
C VAL A 54 -13.45 -10.44 7.55
N LEU A 55 -14.25 -9.53 7.00
CA LEU A 55 -13.84 -8.60 5.98
C LEU A 55 -13.71 -7.21 6.60
N ALA A 56 -12.73 -6.44 6.18
CA ALA A 56 -12.48 -5.10 6.67
C ALA A 56 -12.03 -4.19 5.54
N SER A 57 -12.26 -2.89 5.67
CA SER A 57 -11.66 -1.89 4.78
C SER A 57 -11.62 -0.52 5.46
N PRO A 58 -10.62 0.32 5.16
CA PRO A 58 -10.69 1.74 5.50
C PRO A 58 -11.90 2.38 4.80
N VAL A 59 -12.58 3.31 5.47
CA VAL A 59 -13.67 4.07 4.85
C VAL A 59 -13.08 5.05 3.83
N PRO A 60 -13.51 5.01 2.55
CA PRO A 60 -13.00 5.94 1.54
C PRO A 60 -13.19 7.40 1.96
N GLY A 61 -12.11 8.18 1.95
CA GLY A 61 -12.12 9.60 2.29
C GLY A 61 -12.16 9.93 3.79
N ILE A 62 -12.30 8.94 4.69
CA ILE A 62 -12.34 9.16 6.13
C ILE A 62 -11.22 8.36 6.81
N PHE A 63 -10.15 9.03 7.25
CA PHE A 63 -8.95 8.35 7.75
C PHE A 63 -9.09 7.77 9.17
N SER A 64 -10.09 8.21 9.93
CA SER A 64 -10.34 7.73 11.30
C SER A 64 -11.36 6.59 11.37
N GLN A 65 -11.87 6.07 10.25
CA GLN A 65 -12.96 5.07 10.28
C GLN A 65 -12.67 3.83 9.45
N ILE A 66 -13.05 2.65 9.96
CA ILE A 66 -12.97 1.40 9.21
C ILE A 66 -14.34 0.72 9.18
N TRP A 67 -14.66 0.07 8.06
CA TRP A 67 -15.76 -0.88 7.96
C TRP A 67 -15.27 -2.27 8.32
N VAL A 68 -16.09 -2.99 9.07
CA VAL A 68 -15.89 -4.41 9.35
C VAL A 68 -17.18 -5.17 9.08
N VAL A 69 -17.12 -6.17 8.21
CA VAL A 69 -18.24 -7.06 7.85
C VAL A 69 -17.94 -8.45 8.39
N MET A 70 -18.91 -9.04 9.08
CA MET A 70 -18.79 -10.36 9.70
C MET A 70 -20.15 -11.04 9.83
N ALA A 71 -20.14 -12.33 10.16
CA ALA A 71 -21.36 -13.04 10.53
C ALA A 71 -21.92 -12.55 11.88
N ILE A 72 -23.25 -12.48 12.01
CA ILE A 72 -23.91 -12.05 13.26
C ILE A 72 -23.46 -12.89 14.48
N PRO A 73 -23.30 -14.22 14.40
CA PRO A 73 -22.77 -15.00 15.53
C PRO A 73 -21.36 -14.58 15.96
N PHE A 74 -20.50 -14.21 15.02
CA PHE A 74 -19.15 -13.72 15.31
C PHE A 74 -19.20 -12.41 16.08
N TYR A 75 -20.04 -11.47 15.64
CA TYR A 75 -20.24 -10.18 16.33
C TYR A 75 -20.74 -10.40 17.78
N LYS A 76 -21.75 -11.25 17.96
CA LYS A 76 -22.32 -11.56 19.28
C LYS A 76 -21.34 -12.24 20.24
N ALA A 77 -20.29 -12.89 19.73
CA ALA A 77 -19.23 -13.47 20.55
C ALA A 77 -18.29 -12.42 21.17
N GLY A 78 -18.40 -11.13 20.81
CA GLY A 78 -17.64 -10.04 21.44
C GLY A 78 -16.15 -9.97 21.07
N LYS A 79 -15.66 -10.87 20.20
CA LYS A 79 -14.24 -10.95 19.81
C LYS A 79 -13.73 -9.64 19.19
N LEU A 80 -14.55 -9.02 18.33
CA LEU A 80 -14.20 -7.73 17.74
C LEU A 80 -14.05 -6.65 18.80
N ASN A 81 -15.04 -6.50 19.68
CA ASN A 81 -15.05 -5.44 20.70
C ASN A 81 -13.81 -5.54 21.59
N ALA A 82 -13.47 -6.75 22.06
CA ALA A 82 -12.28 -6.98 22.86
C ALA A 82 -10.97 -6.57 22.13
N TYR A 83 -10.89 -6.83 20.83
CA TYR A 83 -9.74 -6.39 20.03
C TYR A 83 -9.73 -4.86 19.86
N ILE A 84 -10.87 -4.23 19.52
CA ILE A 84 -10.95 -2.79 19.24
C ILE A 84 -10.71 -1.94 20.50
N GLU A 85 -11.23 -2.37 21.66
CA GLU A 85 -11.03 -1.69 22.95
C GLU A 85 -9.55 -1.59 23.33
N LYS A 86 -8.74 -2.62 23.01
CA LYS A 86 -7.29 -2.61 23.24
C LYS A 86 -6.58 -1.44 22.54
N TYR A 87 -7.13 -0.96 21.42
CA TYR A 87 -6.58 0.16 20.65
C TYR A 87 -7.29 1.49 20.96
N GLY A 88 -8.14 1.53 21.99
CA GLY A 88 -8.92 2.71 22.38
C GLY A 88 -9.93 3.15 21.32
N ALA A 89 -10.20 2.35 20.30
CA ALA A 89 -11.16 2.67 19.25
C ALA A 89 -12.60 2.34 19.70
N LYS A 90 -13.59 2.91 19.00
CA LYS A 90 -15.02 2.76 19.33
C LYS A 90 -15.74 2.00 18.23
N VAL A 91 -16.51 0.98 18.60
CA VAL A 91 -17.40 0.26 17.69
C VAL A 91 -18.78 0.91 17.73
N GLU A 92 -19.31 1.27 16.57
CA GLU A 92 -20.67 1.76 16.43
C GLU A 92 -21.69 0.62 16.37
N ALA A 93 -22.97 0.96 16.47
CA ALA A 93 -24.04 -0.02 16.38
C ALA A 93 -23.99 -0.82 15.05
N PRO A 94 -24.26 -2.13 15.09
CA PRO A 94 -24.29 -2.95 13.89
C PRO A 94 -25.43 -2.53 12.98
N GLN A 95 -25.15 -2.54 11.68
CA GLN A 95 -26.11 -2.23 10.64
C GLN A 95 -26.15 -3.33 9.58
N ARG A 96 -27.22 -3.30 8.76
CA ARG A 96 -27.38 -4.20 7.62
C ARG A 96 -26.23 -4.02 6.63
N VAL A 97 -25.72 -5.13 6.11
CA VAL A 97 -24.74 -5.10 5.02
C VAL A 97 -25.45 -4.67 3.73
N ILE A 98 -24.93 -3.61 3.11
CA ILE A 98 -25.35 -3.15 1.78
C ILE A 98 -24.23 -3.41 0.75
N PRO A 99 -24.55 -3.55 -0.55
CA PRO A 99 -23.58 -3.95 -1.57
C PRO A 99 -22.31 -3.10 -1.59
N VAL A 100 -22.41 -1.78 -1.45
CA VAL A 100 -21.24 -0.87 -1.46
C VAL A 100 -20.28 -1.12 -0.28
N ILE A 101 -20.79 -1.43 0.91
CA ILE A 101 -19.94 -1.75 2.07
C ILE A 101 -19.25 -3.08 1.82
N LEU A 102 -19.99 -4.08 1.33
CA LEU A 102 -19.44 -5.39 1.04
C LEU A 102 -18.38 -5.33 -0.06
N GLN A 103 -18.61 -4.57 -1.13
CA GLN A 103 -17.65 -4.37 -2.22
C GLN A 103 -16.33 -3.78 -1.73
N ASN A 104 -16.40 -2.71 -0.91
CA ASN A 104 -15.20 -2.07 -0.36
C ASN A 104 -14.42 -3.02 0.55
N CYS A 105 -15.12 -3.70 1.47
CA CYS A 105 -14.54 -4.67 2.37
C CYS A 105 -13.93 -5.85 1.61
N LEU A 106 -14.63 -6.41 0.63
CA LEU A 106 -14.16 -7.54 -0.17
C LEU A 106 -12.94 -7.16 -1.00
N SER A 107 -12.98 -6.01 -1.68
CA SER A 107 -11.87 -5.52 -2.51
C SER A 107 -10.60 -5.32 -1.69
N TYR A 108 -10.69 -4.62 -0.55
CA TYR A 108 -9.54 -4.42 0.32
C TYR A 108 -9.06 -5.75 0.91
N SER A 109 -9.97 -6.57 1.43
CA SER A 109 -9.63 -7.83 2.10
C SER A 109 -8.93 -8.80 1.15
N LEU A 110 -9.39 -8.87 -0.10
CA LEU A 110 -8.79 -9.72 -1.12
C LEU A 110 -7.35 -9.27 -1.41
N VAL A 111 -7.13 -7.98 -1.68
CA VAL A 111 -5.78 -7.43 -1.91
C VAL A 111 -4.88 -7.69 -0.71
N ALA A 112 -5.37 -7.44 0.51
CA ALA A 112 -4.58 -7.63 1.73
C ALA A 112 -4.15 -9.10 1.92
N ARG A 113 -5.06 -10.06 1.67
CA ARG A 113 -4.80 -11.50 1.82
C ARG A 113 -3.92 -12.08 0.71
N LEU A 114 -3.94 -11.48 -0.48
CA LEU A 114 -3.07 -11.91 -1.57
C LEU A 114 -1.61 -11.50 -1.39
N ALA A 115 -1.34 -10.41 -0.67
CA ALA A 115 0.03 -10.01 -0.33
C ALA A 115 0.66 -10.99 0.69
N PRO A 116 1.92 -11.42 0.50
CA PRO A 116 2.91 -10.89 -0.45
C PRO A 116 2.99 -11.63 -1.80
N ALA A 117 2.11 -12.61 -2.06
CA ALA A 117 2.16 -13.36 -3.32
C ALA A 117 1.71 -12.51 -4.51
N TRP A 118 0.80 -11.56 -4.28
CA TRP A 118 0.43 -10.52 -5.23
C TRP A 118 0.36 -9.15 -4.53
N ASN A 119 1.06 -8.17 -5.06
CA ASN A 119 1.33 -6.89 -4.38
C ASN A 119 0.72 -5.72 -5.14
N LYS A 120 -0.01 -4.86 -4.44
CA LYS A 120 -0.70 -3.73 -5.06
C LYS A 120 0.27 -2.65 -5.52
N THR A 121 0.41 -2.43 -6.82
CA THR A 121 1.21 -1.36 -7.42
C THR A 121 0.31 -0.47 -8.29
N GLY A 122 -0.15 0.64 -7.71
CA GLY A 122 -1.17 1.48 -8.31
C GLY A 122 -2.51 0.75 -8.38
N HIS A 123 -2.99 0.54 -9.60
CA HIS A 123 -4.21 -0.24 -9.90
C HIS A 123 -3.92 -1.72 -10.22
N LEU A 124 -2.64 -2.09 -10.36
CA LEU A 124 -2.20 -3.45 -10.67
C LEU A 124 -1.92 -4.24 -9.39
N LEU A 125 -2.01 -5.56 -9.49
CA LEU A 125 -1.38 -6.51 -8.57
C LEU A 125 -0.23 -7.21 -9.28
N VAL A 126 0.99 -7.03 -8.78
CA VAL A 126 2.21 -7.62 -9.34
C VAL A 126 2.52 -8.93 -8.61
N GLN A 127 2.80 -9.98 -9.38
CA GLN A 127 3.08 -11.30 -8.84
C GLN A 127 4.47 -11.38 -8.19
N GLY A 128 4.55 -12.02 -7.03
CA GLY A 128 5.79 -12.45 -6.40
C GLY A 128 6.15 -11.64 -5.16
N ARG A 129 6.69 -12.34 -4.16
CA ARG A 129 7.16 -11.74 -2.90
C ARG A 129 8.29 -10.72 -3.12
N GLU A 130 9.20 -11.04 -4.03
CA GLU A 130 10.42 -10.28 -4.32
C GLU A 130 10.27 -9.38 -5.56
N PHE A 131 9.04 -8.96 -5.90
CA PHE A 131 8.72 -8.21 -7.13
C PHE A 131 9.48 -6.88 -7.26
N LEU A 132 9.87 -6.29 -6.13
CA LEU A 132 10.62 -5.03 -6.06
C LEU A 132 12.05 -5.15 -6.62
N SER A 133 12.65 -6.34 -6.56
CA SER A 133 14.04 -6.56 -6.98
C SER A 133 14.16 -7.09 -8.41
N GLN A 134 13.04 -7.21 -9.14
CA GLN A 134 13.01 -7.84 -10.45
C GLN A 134 13.27 -6.82 -11.57
N MET A 135 14.37 -6.98 -12.31
CA MET A 135 14.68 -6.18 -13.50
C MET A 135 13.89 -6.60 -14.75
N GLY A 136 13.36 -7.83 -14.73
CA GLY A 136 12.74 -8.49 -15.88
C GLY A 136 11.25 -8.19 -16.08
N LYS A 137 10.65 -8.95 -17.01
CA LYS A 137 9.20 -8.99 -17.19
C LYS A 137 8.54 -9.66 -15.98
N GLN A 138 7.46 -9.08 -15.50
CA GLN A 138 6.69 -9.58 -14.37
C GLN A 138 5.23 -9.75 -14.76
N ASN A 139 4.58 -10.77 -14.22
CA ASN A 139 3.14 -10.94 -14.36
C ASN A 139 2.43 -9.95 -13.45
N ALA A 140 1.42 -9.29 -13.99
CA ALA A 140 0.53 -8.44 -13.22
C ALA A 140 -0.91 -8.73 -13.61
N VAL A 141 -1.84 -8.44 -12.71
CA VAL A 141 -3.27 -8.46 -13.01
C VAL A 141 -3.92 -7.16 -12.56
N VAL A 142 -4.90 -6.70 -13.31
CA VAL A 142 -5.91 -5.78 -12.79
C VAL A 142 -7.10 -6.64 -12.44
N PHE A 143 -7.71 -6.42 -11.28
CA PHE A 143 -9.03 -6.94 -11.02
C PHE A 143 -9.97 -5.84 -10.55
N ASP A 144 -11.23 -5.99 -10.91
CA ASP A 144 -12.33 -5.13 -10.47
C ASP A 144 -13.43 -6.00 -9.85
N ILE A 145 -14.01 -5.53 -8.75
CA ILE A 145 -15.07 -6.25 -8.02
C ILE A 145 -16.30 -5.38 -8.02
N ASN A 146 -17.39 -5.91 -8.58
CA ASN A 146 -18.71 -5.31 -8.48
C ASN A 146 -19.63 -6.21 -7.66
N VAL A 147 -20.32 -5.64 -6.68
CA VAL A 147 -21.24 -6.37 -5.80
C VAL A 147 -22.65 -5.86 -6.00
N THR A 148 -23.58 -6.78 -6.21
CA THR A 148 -25.03 -6.53 -6.24
C THR A 148 -25.68 -7.13 -4.98
N GLU A 149 -27.01 -7.10 -4.87
CA GLU A 149 -27.71 -7.77 -3.76
C GLU A 149 -27.62 -9.32 -3.83
N THR A 150 -27.34 -9.89 -5.01
CA THR A 150 -27.42 -11.34 -5.24
C THR A 150 -26.11 -11.98 -5.69
N GLN A 151 -25.22 -11.22 -6.33
CA GLN A 151 -24.01 -11.74 -6.96
C GLN A 151 -22.82 -10.80 -6.80
N VAL A 152 -21.62 -11.38 -6.83
CA VAL A 152 -20.35 -10.68 -7.02
C VAL A 152 -19.86 -10.97 -8.43
N CYS A 153 -19.49 -9.93 -9.17
CA CYS A 153 -18.78 -10.03 -10.43
C CYS A 153 -17.32 -9.62 -10.19
N LEU A 154 -16.40 -10.51 -10.56
CA LEU A 154 -14.96 -10.28 -10.52
C LEU A 154 -14.47 -10.24 -11.97
N SER A 155 -13.96 -9.09 -12.40
CA SER A 155 -13.25 -8.96 -13.67
C SER A 155 -11.76 -9.07 -13.43
N ILE A 156 -11.05 -9.86 -14.25
CA ILE A 156 -9.59 -10.00 -14.20
C ILE A 156 -8.99 -9.81 -15.58
N GLU A 157 -7.96 -8.98 -15.66
CA GLU A 157 -7.15 -8.76 -16.86
C GLU A 157 -5.69 -9.02 -16.54
N ALA A 158 -5.02 -9.82 -17.39
CA ALA A 158 -3.62 -10.16 -17.23
C ALA A 158 -2.71 -9.24 -18.04
N TYR A 159 -1.59 -8.87 -17.43
CA TYR A 159 -0.61 -7.93 -17.95
C TYR A 159 0.81 -8.48 -17.77
N THR A 160 1.71 -8.02 -18.62
CA THR A 160 3.15 -8.22 -18.45
C THR A 160 3.81 -6.86 -18.34
N ILE A 161 4.38 -6.56 -17.18
CA ILE A 161 4.96 -5.25 -16.89
C ILE A 161 6.47 -5.36 -16.63
N ARG A 162 7.14 -4.21 -16.55
CA ARG A 162 8.50 -4.08 -16.01
C ARG A 162 8.49 -2.97 -14.97
N LEU A 163 9.06 -3.25 -13.81
CA LEU A 163 9.21 -2.30 -12.71
C LEU A 163 10.63 -2.41 -12.13
N PRO A 164 11.67 -2.11 -12.93
CA PRO A 164 13.03 -2.12 -12.42
C PRO A 164 13.18 -1.04 -11.32
N PRO A 165 13.96 -1.32 -10.26
CA PRO A 165 14.50 -0.31 -9.38
C PRO A 165 15.23 0.79 -10.18
N PRO A 166 15.07 2.07 -9.82
CA PRO A 166 15.78 3.15 -10.47
C PRO A 166 17.26 3.18 -10.04
N GLU A 167 18.12 3.57 -10.99
CA GLU A 167 19.53 3.90 -10.76
C GLU A 167 19.73 5.43 -10.64
N LEU A 168 20.84 5.88 -10.04
CA LEU A 168 21.09 7.32 -9.83
C LEU A 168 21.28 8.07 -11.15
N GLU A 169 21.90 7.40 -12.11
CA GLU A 169 22.18 7.87 -13.46
C GLU A 169 20.88 8.23 -14.22
N GLU A 170 19.78 7.55 -13.91
CA GLU A 170 18.49 7.80 -14.54
C GLU A 170 17.86 9.14 -14.15
N PHE A 171 18.36 9.79 -13.09
CA PHE A 171 17.87 11.10 -12.63
C PHE A 171 18.62 12.28 -13.25
N ASP A 172 19.45 12.04 -14.27
CA ASP A 172 20.25 13.05 -14.97
C ASP A 172 21.20 13.80 -14.02
N ILE A 173 21.76 13.09 -13.04
CA ILE A 173 22.76 13.60 -12.10
C ILE A 173 24.16 13.45 -12.74
N SER A 174 25.03 14.45 -12.57
CA SER A 174 26.38 14.39 -13.14
C SER A 174 27.22 13.29 -12.48
N GLN A 175 28.04 12.61 -13.30
CA GLN A 175 28.91 11.52 -12.84
C GLN A 175 29.89 11.94 -11.74
N SER A 176 30.33 13.20 -11.73
CA SER A 176 31.16 13.74 -10.65
C SER A 176 30.43 13.81 -9.31
N VAL A 177 29.13 14.14 -9.33
CA VAL A 177 28.30 14.23 -8.12
C VAL A 177 27.96 12.82 -7.61
N ILE A 178 27.62 11.88 -8.50
CA ILE A 178 27.39 10.47 -8.11
C ILE A 178 28.67 9.90 -7.47
N LYS A 179 29.83 10.10 -8.11
CA LYS A 179 31.10 9.61 -7.57
C LYS A 179 31.42 10.21 -6.20
N ASP A 180 31.20 11.51 -6.01
CA ASP A 180 31.39 12.15 -4.70
C ASP A 180 30.44 11.56 -3.65
N PHE A 181 29.18 11.36 -4.03
CA PHE A 181 28.17 10.73 -3.18
C PHE A 181 28.57 9.32 -2.74
N ASP A 182 29.04 8.47 -3.65
CA ASP A 182 29.46 7.10 -3.33
C ASP A 182 30.69 7.04 -2.42
N THR A 183 31.60 8.02 -2.55
CA THR A 183 32.83 8.06 -1.73
C THR A 183 32.61 8.55 -0.30
N HIS A 184 31.60 9.41 -0.07
CA HIS A 184 31.40 10.09 1.20
C HIS A 184 30.11 9.61 1.88
N LYS A 185 30.22 8.92 3.01
CA LYS A 185 29.07 8.35 3.75
C LYS A 185 27.99 9.36 4.16
N ASN A 186 28.32 10.64 4.26
CA ASN A 186 27.39 11.70 4.66
C ASN A 186 27.07 12.67 3.51
N ALA A 187 27.48 12.37 2.28
CA ALA A 187 27.15 13.19 1.14
C ALA A 187 25.63 13.18 0.89
N VAL A 188 25.17 14.29 0.31
CA VAL A 188 23.77 14.51 -0.05
C VAL A 188 23.74 15.03 -1.48
N ILE A 189 22.96 14.40 -2.34
CA ILE A 189 22.67 14.94 -3.66
C ILE A 189 21.49 15.89 -3.49
N GLU A 190 21.78 17.18 -3.54
CA GLU A 190 20.79 18.25 -3.44
C GLU A 190 19.91 18.33 -4.69
N GLY A 191 18.66 18.76 -4.54
CA GLY A 191 17.66 18.75 -5.61
C GLY A 191 18.01 19.55 -6.85
N HIS A 192 18.88 20.57 -6.75
CA HIS A 192 19.37 21.32 -7.91
C HIS A 192 20.33 20.50 -8.80
N SER A 193 20.93 19.45 -8.25
CA SER A 193 21.78 18.50 -8.98
C SER A 193 20.98 17.36 -9.63
N ILE A 194 19.68 17.28 -9.36
CA ILE A 194 18.76 16.24 -9.86
C ILE A 194 17.90 16.86 -10.96
N LEU A 195 18.38 16.81 -12.21
CA LEU A 195 17.68 17.45 -13.33
C LEU A 195 16.35 16.74 -13.64
N SER A 196 16.29 15.41 -13.44
CA SER A 196 15.10 14.60 -13.65
C SER A 196 14.44 14.18 -12.34
N ASN A 197 14.01 15.14 -11.53
CA ASN A 197 13.57 14.91 -10.15
C ASN A 197 12.15 14.33 -9.96
N TRP A 198 11.48 13.84 -10.99
CA TRP A 198 10.15 13.23 -10.85
C TRP A 198 10.23 11.70 -10.81
N CYS A 199 9.44 11.09 -9.91
CA CYS A 199 9.32 9.64 -9.76
C CYS A 199 7.91 9.22 -9.33
N TYR A 200 7.57 7.96 -9.51
CA TYR A 200 6.37 7.33 -8.97
C TYR A 200 6.69 6.57 -7.68
N VAL A 201 5.85 6.74 -6.66
CA VAL A 201 6.08 6.15 -5.34
C VAL A 201 5.05 5.09 -4.99
N LEU A 202 5.55 3.91 -4.62
CA LEU A 202 4.75 2.77 -4.18
C LEU A 202 4.02 3.05 -2.84
N PRO A 203 2.97 2.25 -2.50
CA PRO A 203 2.25 1.35 -3.39
C PRO A 203 1.28 2.10 -4.32
N SER A 204 1.03 3.39 -4.06
CA SER A 204 -0.01 4.16 -4.76
C SER A 204 0.34 4.54 -6.20
N MET A 205 1.63 4.45 -6.56
CA MET A 205 2.18 4.96 -7.82
C MET A 205 1.80 6.42 -8.06
N LYS A 206 1.77 7.21 -6.98
CA LYS A 206 1.60 8.67 -7.08
C LYS A 206 2.93 9.31 -7.47
N MET A 207 2.84 10.30 -8.34
CA MET A 207 4.00 11.07 -8.76
C MET A 207 4.44 12.01 -7.63
N GLY A 208 5.73 11.98 -7.31
CA GLY A 208 6.38 12.82 -6.31
C GLY A 208 7.68 13.41 -6.86
N GLN A 209 8.12 14.50 -6.23
CA GLN A 209 9.35 15.19 -6.61
C GLN A 209 10.46 14.87 -5.61
N ILE A 210 11.62 14.45 -6.10
CA ILE A 210 12.83 14.20 -5.32
C ILE A 210 13.46 15.54 -4.96
N LEU A 211 13.56 15.81 -3.66
CA LEU A 211 14.22 17.00 -3.12
C LEU A 211 15.69 16.75 -2.82
N SER A 212 16.02 15.55 -2.35
CA SER A 212 17.40 15.16 -2.06
C SER A 212 17.55 13.65 -2.02
N ILE A 213 18.78 13.18 -2.24
CA ILE A 213 19.19 11.77 -2.10
C ILE A 213 20.27 11.67 -1.03
N LEU A 214 20.11 10.73 -0.09
CA LEU A 214 20.88 10.64 1.15
C LEU A 214 21.30 9.20 1.42
N HIS A 215 22.45 9.00 2.09
CA HIS A 215 22.86 7.68 2.63
C HIS A 215 22.27 7.38 4.01
N THR A 216 21.72 8.38 4.68
CA THR A 216 21.14 8.25 6.03
C THR A 216 19.78 8.91 6.07
N THR A 217 18.90 8.37 6.92
CA THR A 217 17.58 8.95 7.15
C THR A 217 17.71 10.32 7.82
N PRO A 218 16.98 11.35 7.37
CA PRO A 218 16.94 12.64 8.04
C PRO A 218 16.55 12.53 9.53
N PRO A 219 16.99 13.45 10.41
CA PRO A 219 16.69 13.40 11.84
C PRO A 219 15.19 13.48 12.18
N ASP A 220 14.41 14.14 11.32
CA ASP A 220 12.96 14.28 11.40
C ASP A 220 12.20 13.06 10.84
N CYS A 221 12.91 12.08 10.28
CA CYS A 221 12.32 10.84 9.82
C CYS A 221 11.82 10.00 11.01
N PRO A 222 10.57 9.50 10.98
CA PRO A 222 10.04 8.64 12.05
C PRO A 222 10.66 7.22 12.05
N PHE A 223 11.49 6.89 11.06
CA PHE A 223 12.16 5.61 10.93
C PHE A 223 13.65 5.79 11.17
N HIS A 224 14.19 5.06 12.16
CA HIS A 224 15.59 5.19 12.59
C HIS A 224 16.49 4.09 12.03
N SER A 225 15.89 3.08 11.39
CA SER A 225 16.60 1.98 10.76
C SER A 225 15.87 1.50 9.50
N TYR A 226 16.60 0.84 8.60
CA TYR A 226 15.98 0.19 7.44
C TYR A 226 14.95 -0.87 7.87
N ARG A 227 15.18 -1.56 8.99
CA ARG A 227 14.22 -2.50 9.57
C ARG A 227 12.88 -1.84 9.94
N ASP A 228 12.89 -0.57 10.35
CA ASP A 228 11.65 0.15 10.62
C ASP A 228 10.83 0.38 9.35
N PHE A 229 11.50 0.66 8.21
CA PHE A 229 10.84 0.69 6.90
C PHE A 229 10.29 -0.69 6.54
N GLN A 230 11.07 -1.76 6.68
CA GLN A 230 10.60 -3.11 6.36
C GLN A 230 9.32 -3.44 7.14
N LYS A 231 9.32 -3.18 8.46
CA LYS A 231 8.17 -3.41 9.32
C LYS A 231 6.97 -2.52 8.93
N HIS A 232 7.21 -1.23 8.67
CA HIS A 232 6.15 -0.33 8.25
C HIS A 232 5.47 -0.81 6.96
N TRP A 233 6.24 -1.13 5.94
CA TRP A 233 5.71 -1.57 4.65
C TRP A 233 5.01 -2.94 4.71
N ASP A 234 5.51 -3.86 5.53
CA ASP A 234 4.85 -5.14 5.80
C ASP A 234 3.52 -4.97 6.55
N ASP A 235 3.54 -4.16 7.63
CA ASP A 235 2.37 -3.90 8.47
C ASP A 235 1.24 -3.17 7.71
N LEU A 236 1.57 -2.25 6.79
CA LEU A 236 0.58 -1.49 6.04
C LEU A 236 0.11 -2.19 4.76
N TYR A 237 1.06 -2.74 4.01
CA TYR A 237 0.83 -3.16 2.62
C TYR A 237 1.13 -4.64 2.38
N GLY A 238 1.79 -5.32 3.33
CA GLY A 238 2.26 -6.70 3.16
C GLY A 238 3.50 -6.82 2.29
N TYR A 239 4.16 -5.70 1.98
CA TYR A 239 5.34 -5.69 1.14
C TYR A 239 6.53 -6.26 1.89
N LYS A 240 7.23 -7.20 1.27
CA LYS A 240 8.51 -7.71 1.78
C LYS A 240 9.63 -6.93 1.11
N LEU A 241 10.09 -5.88 1.78
CA LEU A 241 11.27 -5.15 1.32
C LEU A 241 12.51 -6.08 1.43
N PRO A 242 13.47 -6.01 0.49
CA PRO A 242 14.68 -6.83 0.49
C PRO A 242 15.43 -6.74 1.82
N GLU A 243 16.17 -7.79 2.17
CA GLU A 243 17.02 -7.79 3.37
C GLU A 243 18.16 -6.76 3.24
N ASP A 244 18.57 -6.22 4.39
CA ASP A 244 19.75 -5.37 4.46
C ASP A 244 20.99 -6.25 4.34
N CYS A 245 21.51 -6.38 3.11
CA CYS A 245 22.71 -7.16 2.82
C CYS A 245 24.01 -6.42 3.21
N GLY A 246 23.94 -5.34 4.01
CA GLY A 246 25.10 -4.53 4.38
C GLY A 246 25.57 -3.58 3.27
N ASN A 247 24.78 -3.42 2.22
CA ASN A 247 24.99 -2.38 1.21
C ASN A 247 24.58 -1.01 1.76
N ILE A 248 25.20 0.05 1.27
CA ILE A 248 24.83 1.41 1.65
C ILE A 248 23.42 1.67 1.13
N GLN A 249 22.48 1.91 2.05
CA GLN A 249 21.11 2.21 1.68
C GLN A 249 20.95 3.67 1.27
N ILE A 250 20.38 3.84 0.08
CA ILE A 250 20.08 5.14 -0.49
C ILE A 250 18.63 5.48 -0.19
N TYR A 251 18.42 6.66 0.38
CA TYR A 251 17.13 7.23 0.71
C TYR A 251 16.87 8.48 -0.14
N CYS A 252 15.60 8.78 -0.37
CA CYS A 252 15.17 9.98 -1.06
C CYS A 252 14.13 10.73 -0.23
N SER A 253 14.27 12.05 -0.17
CA SER A 253 13.25 12.94 0.37
C SER A 253 12.28 13.32 -0.74
N ILE A 254 11.03 12.88 -0.61
CA ILE A 254 10.01 13.04 -1.66
C ILE A 254 8.93 14.03 -1.22
N TYR A 255 8.73 15.04 -2.04
CA TYR A 255 7.68 16.02 -1.90
C TYR A 255 6.43 15.63 -2.72
N PHE A 256 5.27 15.62 -2.07
CA PHE A 256 3.98 15.45 -2.75
C PHE A 256 3.14 16.72 -2.69
N ARG A 257 3.04 17.42 -3.83
CA ARG A 257 2.19 18.61 -3.95
C ARG A 257 0.72 18.34 -3.62
N MET A 258 0.21 17.17 -4.00
CA MET A 258 -1.21 16.79 -3.82
C MET A 258 -1.56 16.29 -2.41
N ILE A 259 -0.59 16.13 -1.50
CA ILE A 259 -0.81 15.60 -0.14
C ILE A 259 -0.39 16.67 0.89
N GLY A 260 -0.83 17.91 0.66
CA GLY A 260 -0.57 19.03 1.57
C GLY A 260 0.88 19.49 1.64
N GLY A 261 1.69 19.20 0.61
CA GLY A 261 3.08 19.67 0.53
C GLY A 261 4.01 19.05 1.56
N ARG A 262 3.73 17.81 2.00
CA ARG A 262 4.58 17.09 2.94
C ARG A 262 5.76 16.43 2.24
N VAL A 263 6.86 16.31 2.97
CA VAL A 263 8.05 15.57 2.58
C VAL A 263 8.06 14.24 3.33
N PHE A 264 8.38 13.16 2.62
CA PHE A 264 8.52 11.83 3.19
C PHE A 264 9.82 11.18 2.71
N THR A 265 10.46 10.44 3.59
CA THR A 265 11.66 9.67 3.25
C THR A 265 11.28 8.29 2.74
N TYR A 266 11.88 7.85 1.64
CA TYR A 266 11.70 6.53 1.06
C TYR A 266 13.05 5.90 0.69
N PRO A 267 13.22 4.58 0.83
CA PRO A 267 14.37 3.89 0.23
C PRO A 267 14.25 3.90 -1.31
N LEU A 268 15.32 4.28 -2.00
CA LEU A 268 15.34 4.51 -3.45
C LEU A 268 14.90 3.26 -4.22
N HIS A 269 15.65 2.16 -4.07
CA HIS A 269 15.48 0.96 -4.90
C HIS A 269 14.19 0.19 -4.66
N THR A 270 13.48 0.43 -3.55
CA THR A 270 12.32 -0.38 -3.16
C THR A 270 11.00 0.36 -3.25
N SER A 271 11.03 1.68 -3.42
CA SER A 271 9.83 2.52 -3.27
C SER A 271 9.63 3.51 -4.41
N LEU A 272 10.68 3.83 -5.17
CA LEU A 272 10.61 4.73 -6.31
C LEU A 272 10.67 3.97 -7.64
N HIS A 273 10.00 4.47 -8.65
CA HIS A 273 10.13 4.02 -10.04
C HIS A 273 10.05 5.21 -11.01
N ARG A 274 10.76 5.13 -12.13
CA ARG A 274 10.76 6.18 -13.18
C ARG A 274 9.53 6.13 -14.06
N CYS A 275 9.06 4.93 -14.36
CA CYS A 275 7.84 4.73 -15.12
C CYS A 275 6.68 4.45 -14.17
N SER A 276 5.52 5.01 -14.48
CA SER A 276 4.27 4.49 -13.95
C SER A 276 4.14 3.04 -14.42
N ALA A 277 3.45 2.22 -13.64
CA ALA A 277 3.09 0.87 -14.05
C ALA A 277 2.06 0.96 -15.19
N HIS A 278 2.54 1.31 -16.38
CA HIS A 278 1.78 1.35 -17.61
C HIS A 278 2.05 0.06 -18.38
N VAL A 279 0.97 -0.41 -18.99
CA VAL A 279 0.87 -1.60 -19.81
C VAL A 279 1.53 -1.37 -21.16
#